data_AF-A0A350JHI4-F1
#
_entry.id   AF-A0A350JHI4-F1
#
_cell.length_a   1.000
_cell.length_b   1.000
_cell.length_c   1.000
_cell.angle_alpha   90.00
_cell.angle_beta   90.00
_cell.angle_gamma   90.00
#
_symmetry.space_group_name_H-M   'P 1'
#
loop_
_entity.id
_entity.type
_entity.pdbx_description
1 polymer ?
#
loop_
_entity_poly.entity_id
_entity_poly.type
_entity_poly.pdbx_seq_one_letter_code
_entity_poly.pdbx_strand_id
1 'polypeptide(L)'
;MDKLNTIVDGLIAGLIGPWIGALAFYLVMFNHKPLLTFIDVIQGSNSAQSSLISVSLIFNLAFFFLALNKDWYQAARGVIFGVFVYAPFVIYFKYVA
;
A
#
# COMPACT_ATOMS: atom_id res chain seq x y z
N MET A 1 23.47 10.25 -13.10
CA MET A 1 22.04 9.96 -13.30
C MET A 1 21.64 8.92 -12.28
N ASP A 2 20.85 9.31 -11.29
CA ASP A 2 20.34 8.37 -10.28
C ASP A 2 19.47 7.32 -10.97
N LYS A 3 19.93 6.06 -10.90
CA LYS A 3 19.34 4.93 -11.62
C LYS A 3 17.92 4.57 -11.16
N LEU A 4 17.43 5.22 -10.09
CA LEU A 4 16.15 4.96 -9.42
C LEU A 4 15.13 6.08 -9.61
N ASN A 5 15.45 7.12 -10.40
CA ASN A 5 14.53 8.24 -10.67
C ASN A 5 13.74 8.01 -11.96
N THR A 6 13.14 6.82 -12.10
CA THR A 6 12.28 6.48 -13.23
C THR A 6 10.84 6.32 -12.76
N ILE A 7 9.88 6.65 -13.64
CA ILE A 7 8.45 6.49 -13.34
C ILE A 7 8.13 5.02 -12.98
N VAL A 8 8.79 4.07 -13.65
CA VAL A 8 8.61 2.63 -13.41
C VAL A 8 9.04 2.23 -12.00
N ASP A 9 10.18 2.74 -11.51
CA ASP A 9 10.66 2.43 -10.16
C ASP A 9 9.69 2.94 -9.10
N GLY A 10 9.18 4.17 -9.31
CA GLY A 10 8.12 4.75 -8.51
C GLY A 10 6.83 3.93 -8.53
N LEU A 11 6.43 3.45 -9.70
CA LEU A 11 5.22 2.64 -9.86
C LEU A 11 5.34 1.31 -9.12
N ILE A 12 6.49 0.64 -9.23
CA ILE A 12 6.77 -0.60 -8.51
C ILE A 12 6.74 -0.34 -7.01
N ALA A 13 7.40 0.72 -6.53
CA ALA A 13 7.36 1.11 -5.11
C ALA A 13 5.92 1.43 -4.64
N GLY A 14 5.13 2.11 -5.46
CA GLY A 14 3.74 2.46 -5.19
C GLY A 14 2.80 1.25 -5.13
N LEU A 15 3.05 0.23 -5.96
CA LEU A 15 2.31 -1.03 -5.94
C LEU A 15 2.73 -1.95 -4.79
N ILE A 16 4.02 -1.96 -4.42
CA ILE A 16 4.54 -2.77 -3.31
C ILE A 16 4.20 -2.16 -1.94
N GLY A 17 4.15 -0.83 -1.83
CA GLY A 17 3.86 -0.12 -0.57
C GLY A 17 2.63 -0.63 0.18
N PRO A 18 1.47 -0.81 -0.48
CA PRO A 18 0.27 -1.37 0.14
C PRO A 18 0.47 -2.78 0.73
N TRP A 19 1.22 -3.65 0.04
CA TRP A 19 1.54 -5.00 0.54
C TRP A 19 2.46 -4.95 1.75
N ILE A 20 3.45 -4.04 1.76
CA ILE A 20 4.31 -3.81 2.93
C ILE A 20 3.47 -3.33 4.10
N GLY A 21 2.52 -2.40 3.88
CA GLY A 21 1.62 -1.93 4.94
C GLY A 21 0.71 -3.03 5.49
N ALA A 22 0.19 -3.90 4.63
CA ALA A 22 -0.61 -5.05 5.05
C ALA A 22 0.23 -6.06 5.86
N LEU A 23 1.46 -6.32 5.42
CA LEU A 23 2.39 -7.20 6.15
C LEU A 23 2.77 -6.60 7.51
N ALA A 24 3.07 -5.30 7.56
CA ALA A 24 3.35 -4.60 8.81
C ALA A 24 2.16 -4.66 9.77
N PHE A 25 0.94 -4.47 9.25
CA PHE A 25 -0.29 -4.60 10.05
C PHE A 25 -0.48 -6.01 10.60
N TYR A 26 -0.25 -7.06 9.79
CA TYR A 26 -0.26 -8.45 10.25
C TYR A 26 0.80 -8.71 11.33
N LEU A 27 2.04 -8.26 11.11
CA LEU A 27 3.14 -8.48 12.05
C LEU A 27 2.94 -7.79 13.40
N VAL A 28 2.25 -6.64 13.44
CA VAL A 28 1.99 -5.90 14.68
C VAL A 28 0.75 -6.44 15.39
N MET A 29 -0.34 -6.69 14.65
CA MET A 29 -1.65 -6.95 15.24
C MET A 29 -1.97 -8.46 15.37
N PHE A 30 -1.36 -9.30 14.54
CA PHE A 30 -1.68 -10.73 14.40
C PHE A 30 -0.47 -11.66 14.40
N ASN A 31 0.71 -11.21 14.87
CA ASN A 31 1.95 -12.01 14.88
C ASN A 31 1.78 -13.44 15.43
N HIS A 32 0.90 -13.58 16.42
CA HIS A 32 0.63 -14.82 17.16
C HIS A 32 -0.49 -15.68 16.57
N LYS A 33 -1.13 -15.25 15.49
CA LYS A 33 -2.26 -15.95 14.84
C LYS A 33 -1.87 -16.32 13.40
N PRO A 34 -2.40 -17.43 12.86
CA PRO A 34 -2.12 -17.83 11.49
C PRO A 34 -2.72 -16.82 10.49
N LEU A 35 -2.09 -16.72 9.31
CA LEU A 35 -2.52 -15.85 8.20
C LEU A 35 -4.00 -16.05 7.80
N LEU A 36 -4.52 -17.27 7.91
CA LEU A 36 -5.93 -17.56 7.65
C LEU A 36 -6.86 -16.78 8.58
N THR A 37 -6.56 -16.76 9.88
CA THR A 37 -7.37 -16.01 10.86
C THR A 37 -7.29 -14.50 10.63
N PHE A 38 -6.16 -14.00 10.13
CA PHE A 38 -6.05 -12.61 9.73
C PHE A 38 -7.00 -12.26 8.58
N ILE A 39 -7.03 -13.11 7.54
CA ILE A 39 -7.94 -12.93 6.40
C ILE A 39 -9.40 -13.00 6.86
N ASP A 40 -9.75 -13.95 7.72
CA ASP A 40 -11.11 -14.08 8.27
C ASP A 40 -11.55 -12.83 9.05
N VAL A 41 -10.66 -12.25 9.87
CA VAL A 41 -10.97 -11.03 10.63
C VAL A 41 -11.09 -9.81 9.74
N ILE A 42 -10.24 -9.69 8.71
CA ILE A 42 -10.32 -8.60 7.73
C ILE A 42 -11.61 -8.68 6.93
N GLN A 43 -12.03 -9.88 6.50
CA GLN A 43 -13.27 -10.08 5.74
C GLN A 43 -14.52 -9.95 6.62
N GLY A 44 -14.44 -10.36 7.88
CA GLY A 44 -15.57 -10.30 8.82
C GLY A 44 -15.82 -8.92 9.43
N SER A 45 -14.91 -7.96 9.28
CA SER A 45 -15.02 -6.63 9.91
C SER A 45 -14.69 -5.49 8.96
N ASN A 46 -15.70 -4.71 8.60
CA ASN A 46 -15.56 -3.45 7.83
C ASN A 46 -14.57 -2.46 8.48
N SER A 47 -14.47 -2.47 9.81
CA SER A 47 -13.52 -1.62 10.55
C SER A 47 -12.08 -2.10 10.36
N ALA A 48 -11.84 -3.41 10.41
CA ALA A 48 -10.52 -3.99 10.19
C ALA A 48 -10.05 -3.79 8.75
N GLN A 49 -10.94 -3.99 7.76
CA GLN A 49 -10.64 -3.74 6.35
C GLN A 49 -10.29 -2.28 6.08
N SER A 50 -11.07 -1.33 6.64
CA SER A 50 -10.78 0.11 6.51
C SER A 50 -9.45 0.48 7.17
N SER A 51 -9.14 -0.09 8.33
CA SER A 51 -7.87 0.13 9.02
C SER A 51 -6.68 -0.38 8.21
N LEU A 52 -6.80 -1.57 7.62
CA LEU A 52 -5.78 -2.14 6.74
C LEU A 52 -5.52 -1.24 5.52
N ILE A 53 -6.58 -0.78 4.85
CA ILE A 53 -6.46 0.13 3.71
C ILE A 53 -5.73 1.42 4.13
N SER A 54 -6.09 2.01 5.27
CA SER A 54 -5.41 3.21 5.80
C SER A 54 -3.93 2.98 6.05
N VAL A 55 -3.54 1.87 6.68
CA VAL A 55 -2.12 1.55 6.94
C VAL A 55 -1.36 1.33 5.62
N SER A 56 -1.95 0.60 4.68
CA SER A 56 -1.40 0.42 3.33
C SER A 56 -1.18 1.74 2.58
N LEU A 57 -2.11 2.70 2.70
CA LEU A 57 -1.96 4.04 2.12
C LEU A 57 -0.85 4.85 2.79
N ILE A 58 -0.69 4.75 4.12
CA ILE A 58 0.40 5.43 4.84
C ILE A 58 1.76 4.95 4.33
N PHE A 59 1.94 3.65 4.11
CA PHE A 59 3.18 3.11 3.57
C PHE A 59 3.45 3.57 2.14
N ASN A 60 2.42 3.62 1.27
CA ASN A 60 2.55 4.21 -0.06
C ASN A 60 3.00 5.68 0.03
N LEU A 61 2.41 6.47 0.95
CA LEU A 61 2.80 7.85 1.21
C LEU A 61 4.24 7.98 1.74
N ALA A 62 4.69 7.04 2.57
CA ALA A 62 6.07 7.01 3.06
C ALA A 62 7.05 6.86 1.89
N PHE A 63 6.79 5.97 0.93
CA PHE A 63 7.60 5.86 -0.29
C PHE A 63 7.55 7.12 -1.15
N PHE A 64 6.38 7.76 -1.25
CA PHE A 64 6.24 9.04 -1.94
C PHE A 64 7.12 10.13 -1.32
N PHE A 65 7.08 10.30 0.01
CA PHE A 65 7.91 11.28 0.72
C PHE A 65 9.39 10.95 0.64
N LEU A 66 9.79 9.68 0.68
CA LEU A 66 11.19 9.28 0.50
C LEU A 66 11.71 9.63 -0.90
N ALA A 67 10.90 9.43 -1.94
CA ALA A 67 11.24 9.84 -3.30
C ALA A 67 11.33 11.38 -3.41
N LEU A 68 10.41 12.10 -2.78
CA LEU A 68 10.39 13.56 -2.82
C LEU A 68 11.60 14.19 -2.09
N ASN A 69 12.01 13.65 -0.93
CA ASN A 69 13.18 14.11 -0.19
C ASN A 69 14.50 13.95 -0.95
N LYS A 70 14.53 13.10 -2.00
CA LYS A 70 15.71 12.87 -2.85
C LYS A 70 15.60 13.57 -4.21
N ASP A 71 14.63 14.48 -4.38
CA ASP A 71 14.33 15.13 -5.66
C ASP A 71 14.02 14.13 -6.80
N TRP A 72 13.57 12.91 -6.46
CA TRP A 72 13.19 11.88 -7.43
C TRP A 72 11.76 12.08 -7.92
N TYR A 73 11.53 13.22 -8.60
CA TYR A 73 10.20 13.62 -9.05
C TYR A 73 9.52 12.61 -9.99
N GLN A 74 10.29 11.88 -10.81
CA GLN A 74 9.71 10.87 -11.71
C GLN A 74 9.26 9.65 -10.92
N ALA A 75 10.05 9.19 -9.95
CA ALA A 75 9.65 8.11 -9.06
C ALA A 75 8.43 8.53 -8.20
N ALA A 76 8.42 9.76 -7.67
CA ALA A 76 7.28 10.28 -6.92
C ALA A 76 5.97 10.28 -7.75
N ARG A 77 6.04 10.66 -9.04
CA ARG A 77 4.92 10.54 -9.99
C ARG A 77 4.48 9.09 -10.19
N GLY A 78 5.45 8.17 -10.31
CA GLY A 78 5.19 6.73 -10.39
C GLY A 78 4.44 6.19 -9.17
N VAL A 79 4.84 6.59 -7.95
CA VAL A 79 4.18 6.16 -6.71
C VAL A 79 2.71 6.58 -6.69
N ILE A 80 2.43 7.84 -7.05
CA ILE A 80 1.06 8.36 -7.18
C ILE A 80 0.28 7.57 -8.23
N PHE A 81 0.89 7.31 -9.39
CA PHE A 81 0.25 6.54 -10.46
C PHE A 81 -0.12 5.13 -9.98
N GLY A 82 0.69 4.51 -9.13
CA GLY A 82 0.38 3.24 -8.48
C GLY A 82 -0.94 3.27 -7.72
N VAL A 83 -1.23 4.36 -6.98
CA VAL A 83 -2.51 4.55 -6.28
C VAL A 83 -3.67 4.56 -7.27
N PHE A 84 -3.54 5.27 -8.38
CA PHE A 84 -4.59 5.29 -9.41
C PHE A 84 -4.84 3.91 -10.03
N VAL A 85 -3.83 3.04 -10.07
CA VAL A 85 -3.99 1.67 -10.56
C VAL A 85 -4.78 0.82 -9.57
N TYR A 86 -4.41 0.78 -8.27
CA TYR A 86 -5.05 -0.14 -7.33
C TYR A 86 -6.30 0.43 -6.62
N ALA A 87 -6.43 1.76 -6.51
CA ALA A 87 -7.56 2.38 -5.78
C ALA A 87 -8.94 2.01 -6.36
N PRO A 88 -9.16 1.95 -7.69
CA PRO A 88 -10.42 1.48 -8.24
C PRO A 88 -10.74 0.04 -7.82
N PHE A 89 -9.74 -0.85 -7.77
CA PHE A 89 -9.92 -2.22 -7.31
C PHE A 89 -10.33 -2.27 -5.84
N VAL A 90 -9.66 -1.49 -4.98
CA VAL A 90 -10.00 -1.42 -3.55
C VAL A 90 -11.43 -0.92 -3.33
N ILE A 91 -11.86 0.09 -4.09
CA ILE A 91 -13.23 0.61 -4.01
C ILE A 91 -14.23 -0.45 -4.50
N TYR A 92 -13.95 -1.10 -5.62
CA TYR A 92 -14.81 -2.17 -6.16
C TYR A 92 -14.98 -3.31 -5.15
N PHE A 93 -13.89 -3.82 -4.58
CA PHE A 93 -13.95 -4.91 -3.60
C PHE A 93 -14.53 -4.51 -2.24
N LYS A 94 -14.57 -3.22 -1.90
CA LYS A 94 -15.12 -2.75 -0.62
C LYS A 94 -16.62 -2.47 -0.70
N TYR A 95 -17.10 -1.98 -1.84
CA TYR A 95 -18.46 -1.46 -1.95
C TYR A 95 -19.36 -2.25 -2.91
N VAL A 96 -18.79 -3.04 -3.83
CA VAL A 96 -19.55 -3.76 -4.86
C VAL A 96 -19.51 -5.28 -4.66
N ALA A 97 -18.34 -5.83 -4.32
CA ALA A 97 -18.18 -7.23 -3.95
C ALA A 97 -18.50 -7.45 -2.47
#